data_AF-A0AAE1G6I3-F1
#
_entry.id   AF-A0AAE1G6I3-F1
#
_cell.length_a   1.000
_cell.length_b   1.000
_cell.length_c   1.000
_cell.angle_alpha   90.00
_cell.angle_beta   90.00
_cell.angle_gamma   90.00
#
_symmetry.space_group_name_H-M   'P 1'
#
loop_
_entity.id
_entity.type
_entity.pdbx_description
1 polymer ?
#
loop_
_entity_poly.entity_id
_entity_poly.type
_entity_poly.pdbx_seq_one_letter_code
_entity_poly.pdbx_strand_id
1 'polypeptide(L)'
;MAVCGLTRDSHRLPIPLLYSFSDEKPGLRNNVRIFEAGVKLLLNTIKKRDPVIMLVGKGDVVYAYFGRQEDFDLLESLGVQVAGRIVLARYGEIFRGNIAATAERLGAVGLVLYADPQQYAPLGEEAVYPNTVYMPPSGAADGTVFLDDGDPLTRFYPAINSAYRMPESEASLPTIPITPISYRDASQILRSVVIRMFLFGGE
;
A
#
# COMPACT_ATOMS: atom_id res chain seq x y z
N MET A 1 19.98 6.10 -32.44
CA MET A 1 19.74 6.99 -33.58
C MET A 1 18.34 6.70 -34.09
N ALA A 2 17.52 7.75 -34.21
CA ALA A 2 16.16 7.81 -34.76
C ALA A 2 15.01 7.16 -33.97
N VAL A 3 13.76 7.67 -33.94
CA VAL A 3 13.16 9.01 -34.14
C VAL A 3 11.72 8.92 -33.56
N CYS A 4 11.25 10.03 -32.99
CA CYS A 4 9.88 10.57 -32.85
C CYS A 4 8.68 9.82 -33.48
N GLY A 5 7.55 9.82 -32.74
CA GLY A 5 6.21 9.50 -33.25
C GLY A 5 5.12 9.67 -32.20
N LEU A 6 4.82 10.92 -31.80
CA LEU A 6 3.58 11.26 -31.10
C LEU A 6 2.43 11.27 -32.13
N THR A 7 1.45 10.37 -31.96
CA THR A 7 0.09 10.60 -32.48
C THR A 7 -0.93 10.22 -31.41
N ARG A 8 -1.77 11.21 -31.10
CA ARG A 8 -2.97 11.13 -30.26
C ARG A 8 -3.88 10.01 -30.73
N ASP A 9 -4.29 9.14 -29.81
CA ASP A 9 -5.61 8.53 -29.86
C ASP A 9 -6.13 8.34 -28.44
N SER A 10 -6.98 9.27 -28.02
CA SER A 10 -7.80 9.17 -26.82
C SER A 10 -8.88 8.13 -27.09
N HIS A 11 -8.90 7.05 -26.31
CA HIS A 11 -9.85 5.92 -26.28
C HIS A 11 -9.19 4.57 -26.60
N ARG A 12 -8.35 4.10 -25.67
CA ARG A 12 -8.04 2.69 -25.33
C ARG A 12 -6.86 2.75 -24.37
N LEU A 13 -7.11 2.62 -23.07
CA LEU A 13 -6.02 2.41 -22.11
C LEU A 13 -5.54 0.97 -22.26
N PRO A 14 -4.26 0.73 -22.64
CA PRO A 14 -3.71 -0.60 -22.62
C PRO A 14 -3.49 -1.03 -21.18
N ILE A 15 -4.02 -2.20 -20.81
CA ILE A 15 -3.66 -2.93 -19.60
C ILE A 15 -2.18 -3.31 -19.73
N PRO A 16 -1.24 -2.85 -18.88
CA PRO A 16 0.08 -3.45 -18.82
C PRO A 16 0.01 -4.60 -17.82
N LEU A 17 -0.35 -5.78 -18.34
CA LEU A 17 -0.02 -7.06 -17.74
C LEU A 17 1.44 -7.38 -18.08
N LEU A 18 2.14 -8.02 -17.13
CA LEU A 18 3.46 -8.69 -17.24
C LEU A 18 4.70 -7.84 -16.91
N TYR A 19 5.05 -7.81 -15.62
CA TYR A 19 6.45 -7.85 -15.23
C TYR A 19 6.94 -9.30 -15.39
N SER A 20 7.54 -9.61 -16.53
CA SER A 20 8.36 -10.82 -16.69
C SER A 20 9.77 -10.51 -16.19
N PHE A 21 10.15 -11.04 -15.03
CA PHE A 21 11.55 -11.13 -14.64
C PHE A 21 12.03 -12.55 -14.90
N SER A 22 12.76 -12.68 -16.00
CA SER A 22 13.49 -13.87 -16.41
C SER A 22 14.69 -14.08 -15.50
N ASP A 23 14.60 -15.05 -14.59
CA ASP A 23 15.73 -15.91 -14.20
C ASP A 23 15.20 -17.16 -13.49
N GLU A 24 14.57 -18.05 -14.26
CA GLU A 24 14.31 -19.43 -13.82
C GLU A 24 15.51 -20.31 -14.21
N LYS A 25 16.22 -20.84 -13.20
CA LYS A 25 16.94 -22.11 -13.37
C LYS A 25 15.95 -23.25 -13.09
N PRO A 26 15.70 -24.16 -14.04
CA PRO A 26 14.71 -25.22 -13.87
C PRO A 26 15.33 -26.37 -13.08
N GLY A 27 14.64 -26.77 -12.00
CA GLY A 27 14.89 -28.05 -11.35
C GLY A 27 15.15 -27.98 -9.85
N LEU A 28 14.10 -27.74 -9.06
CA LEU A 28 14.04 -28.27 -7.71
C LEU A 28 12.58 -28.50 -7.31
N ARG A 29 12.08 -29.70 -7.65
CA ARG A 29 10.99 -30.34 -6.90
C ARG A 29 11.48 -30.48 -5.47
N ASN A 30 11.01 -29.65 -4.53
CA ASN A 30 11.07 -29.92 -3.08
C ASN A 30 10.16 -28.95 -2.30
N ASN A 31 8.88 -29.35 -2.21
CA ASN A 31 8.08 -29.47 -0.99
C ASN A 31 8.31 -28.46 0.17
N VAL A 32 7.31 -27.59 0.38
CA VAL A 32 6.54 -27.41 1.64
C VAL A 32 7.29 -26.92 2.91
N ARG A 33 8.62 -26.79 2.93
CA ARG A 33 9.35 -26.39 4.17
C ARG A 33 9.69 -24.90 4.32
N ILE A 34 9.46 -24.07 3.29
CA ILE A 34 9.79 -22.63 3.36
C ILE A 34 8.74 -21.83 4.17
N PHE A 35 7.52 -22.33 4.27
CA PHE A 35 6.39 -21.62 4.89
C PHE A 35 6.50 -21.45 6.41
N GLU A 36 7.08 -22.40 7.14
CA GLU A 36 7.30 -22.20 8.58
C GLU A 36 8.52 -21.32 8.88
N ALA A 37 9.58 -21.39 8.07
CA ALA A 37 10.82 -20.70 8.34
C ALA A 37 10.73 -19.18 8.08
N GLY A 38 10.07 -18.76 6.99
CA GLY A 38 9.90 -17.35 6.65
C GLY A 38 8.99 -16.59 7.63
N VAL A 39 7.89 -17.23 8.04
CA VAL A 39 6.98 -16.68 9.06
C VAL A 39 7.65 -16.68 10.45
N LYS A 40 8.44 -17.71 10.80
CA LYS A 40 9.29 -17.68 12.01
C LYS A 40 10.36 -16.60 11.97
N LEU A 41 10.94 -16.30 10.81
CA LEU A 41 11.98 -15.25 10.69
C LEU A 41 11.37 -13.87 10.91
N LEU A 42 10.19 -13.61 10.33
CA LEU A 42 9.38 -12.41 10.57
C LEU A 42 8.99 -12.29 12.05
N LEU A 43 8.43 -13.36 12.64
CA LEU A 43 8.04 -13.37 14.05
C LEU A 43 9.23 -13.28 15.02
N ASN A 44 10.40 -13.85 14.71
CA ASN A 44 11.60 -13.75 15.54
C ASN A 44 12.28 -12.40 15.41
N THR A 45 12.17 -11.74 14.25
CA THR A 45 12.65 -10.36 14.06
C THR A 45 11.75 -9.37 14.81
N ILE A 46 10.43 -9.63 14.84
CA ILE A 46 9.45 -8.87 15.62
C ILE A 46 9.65 -9.09 17.13
N LYS A 47 10.01 -10.30 17.58
CA LYS A 47 10.30 -10.58 19.01
C LYS A 47 11.63 -10.02 19.54
N LYS A 48 12.59 -9.69 18.65
CA LYS A 48 13.92 -9.20 19.04
C LYS A 48 14.04 -7.67 19.12
N ARG A 49 13.05 -6.94 18.60
CA ARG A 49 12.95 -5.49 18.76
C ARG A 49 11.92 -5.20 19.83
N ASP A 50 12.22 -4.24 20.72
CA ASP A 50 11.35 -3.87 21.83
C ASP A 50 9.87 -3.76 21.37
N PRO A 51 8.93 -4.40 22.06
CA PRO A 51 7.58 -4.62 21.56
C PRO A 51 6.74 -3.36 21.72
N VAL A 52 6.87 -2.43 20.77
CA VAL A 52 5.94 -1.30 20.61
C VAL A 52 5.13 -1.43 19.32
N ILE A 53 5.31 -2.52 18.56
CA ILE A 53 4.40 -2.87 17.46
C ILE A 53 3.22 -3.63 18.07
N MET A 54 2.22 -2.90 18.56
CA MET A 54 0.90 -3.48 18.77
C MET A 54 0.43 -4.05 17.41
N LEU A 55 0.16 -5.36 17.35
CA LEU A 55 -0.49 -5.99 16.20
C LEU A 55 -1.97 -5.57 16.23
N VAL A 56 -2.29 -4.40 15.68
CA VAL A 56 -3.66 -3.83 15.70
C VAL A 56 -4.58 -4.47 14.64
N GLY A 57 -4.06 -5.34 13.76
CA GLY A 57 -4.88 -6.10 12.79
C GLY A 57 -4.12 -7.21 12.08
N LYS A 58 -4.83 -8.30 11.73
CA LYS A 58 -4.32 -9.41 10.90
C LYS A 58 -5.35 -9.70 9.81
N GLY A 59 -4.89 -9.74 8.56
CA GLY A 59 -5.74 -10.05 7.41
C GLY A 59 -4.92 -10.42 6.18
N ASP A 60 -5.59 -11.00 5.18
CA ASP A 60 -5.00 -11.17 3.85
C ASP A 60 -4.80 -9.81 3.18
N VAL A 61 -3.79 -9.68 2.32
CA VAL A 61 -3.49 -8.42 1.62
C VAL A 61 -4.20 -8.37 0.27
N VAL A 62 -4.84 -7.25 -0.04
CA VAL A 62 -5.43 -6.94 -1.35
C VAL A 62 -4.73 -5.71 -1.93
N TYR A 63 -4.31 -5.79 -3.19
CA TYR A 63 -3.72 -4.66 -3.89
C TYR A 63 -4.81 -3.83 -4.61
N ALA A 64 -4.96 -2.56 -4.23
CA ALA A 64 -5.99 -1.67 -4.75
C ALA A 64 -5.43 -0.57 -5.67
N TYR A 65 -4.29 -0.80 -6.32
CA TYR A 65 -3.65 0.16 -7.22
C TYR A 65 -3.51 1.57 -6.58
N PHE A 66 -4.09 2.62 -7.15
CA PHE A 66 -4.07 3.98 -6.57
C PHE A 66 -5.11 4.21 -5.47
N GLY A 67 -5.96 3.21 -5.18
CA GLY A 67 -7.00 3.29 -4.16
C GLY A 67 -8.18 4.17 -4.55
N ARG A 68 -8.39 4.41 -5.85
CA ARG A 68 -9.54 5.17 -6.34
C ARG A 68 -10.81 4.34 -6.26
N GLN A 69 -11.97 4.98 -6.34
CA GLN A 69 -13.25 4.26 -6.34
C GLN A 69 -13.29 3.22 -7.46
N GLU A 70 -12.79 3.57 -8.65
CA GLU A 70 -12.74 2.65 -9.80
C GLU A 70 -11.82 1.44 -9.57
N ASP A 71 -10.77 1.60 -8.76
CA ASP A 71 -9.87 0.51 -8.42
C ASP A 71 -10.55 -0.49 -7.46
N PHE A 72 -11.37 0.02 -6.54
CA PHE A 72 -12.20 -0.81 -5.65
C PHE A 72 -13.38 -1.48 -6.39
N ASP A 73 -14.03 -0.77 -7.30
CA ASP A 73 -15.11 -1.32 -8.13
C ASP A 73 -14.57 -2.45 -9.02
N LEU A 74 -13.35 -2.29 -9.54
CA LEU A 74 -12.66 -3.35 -10.29
C LEU A 74 -12.42 -4.58 -9.41
N LEU A 75 -11.92 -4.42 -8.18
CA LEU A 75 -11.73 -5.53 -7.24
C LEU A 75 -13.04 -6.29 -6.97
N GLU A 76 -14.13 -5.55 -6.77
CA GLU A 76 -15.45 -6.15 -6.58
C GLU A 76 -15.90 -6.93 -7.82
N SER A 77 -15.72 -6.37 -9.02
CA SER A 77 -16.05 -7.06 -10.28
C SER A 77 -15.24 -8.33 -10.51
N LEU A 78 -14.04 -8.42 -9.95
CA LEU A 78 -13.17 -9.59 -9.97
C LEU A 78 -13.46 -10.58 -8.82
N GLY A 79 -14.48 -10.31 -8.00
CA GLY A 79 -14.86 -11.15 -6.86
C GLY A 79 -13.93 -11.03 -5.64
N VAL A 80 -13.07 -10.00 -5.60
CA VAL A 80 -12.12 -9.77 -4.50
C VAL A 80 -12.78 -8.89 -3.43
N GLN A 81 -13.16 -9.50 -2.31
CA GLN A 81 -13.72 -8.75 -1.18
C GLN A 81 -12.65 -7.90 -0.45
N VAL A 82 -13.00 -6.71 0.01
CA VAL A 82 -12.09 -5.88 0.83
C VAL A 82 -12.33 -6.08 2.33
N ALA A 83 -13.55 -6.45 2.70
CA ALA A 83 -13.94 -6.69 4.08
C ALA A 83 -13.02 -7.72 4.77
N GLY A 84 -12.50 -7.39 5.95
CA GLY A 84 -11.61 -8.27 6.72
C GLY A 84 -10.16 -8.34 6.20
N ARG A 85 -9.81 -7.57 5.17
CA ARG A 85 -8.48 -7.60 4.53
C ARG A 85 -7.68 -6.32 4.76
N ILE A 86 -6.37 -6.42 4.57
CA ILE A 86 -5.45 -5.27 4.59
C ILE A 86 -5.31 -4.76 3.17
N VAL A 87 -5.63 -3.50 2.94
CA VAL A 87 -5.49 -2.87 1.62
C VAL A 87 -4.04 -2.39 1.45
N LEU A 88 -3.43 -2.69 0.30
CA LEU A 88 -2.18 -2.11 -0.15
C LEU A 88 -2.46 -1.20 -1.34
N ALA A 89 -2.07 0.07 -1.27
CA ALA A 89 -2.23 1.03 -2.34
C ALA A 89 -0.97 1.89 -2.53
N ARG A 90 -0.76 2.40 -3.76
CA ARG A 90 0.32 3.33 -4.10
C ARG A 90 -0.18 4.78 -4.05
N TYR A 91 0.67 5.69 -3.60
CA TYR A 91 0.41 7.13 -3.71
C TYR A 91 0.34 7.60 -5.17
N GLY A 92 -0.37 8.69 -5.44
CA GLY A 92 -0.27 9.42 -6.72
C GLY A 92 -1.52 10.20 -7.11
N GLU A 93 -2.63 9.49 -7.33
CA GLU A 93 -3.80 10.04 -8.04
C GLU A 93 -4.80 10.78 -7.14
N ILE A 94 -4.99 10.30 -5.90
CA ILE A 94 -5.94 10.89 -4.95
C ILE A 94 -5.30 11.10 -3.58
N PHE A 95 -5.92 11.95 -2.77
CA PHE A 95 -5.45 12.18 -1.41
C PHE A 95 -5.57 10.91 -0.55
N ARG A 96 -4.52 10.63 0.23
CA ARG A 96 -4.40 9.41 1.05
C ARG A 96 -5.53 9.24 2.06
N GLY A 97 -6.12 10.34 2.54
CA GLY A 97 -7.31 10.29 3.39
C GLY A 97 -8.54 9.72 2.67
N ASN A 98 -8.70 9.96 1.36
CA ASN A 98 -9.81 9.39 0.59
C ASN A 98 -9.64 7.88 0.39
N ILE A 99 -8.40 7.40 0.22
CA ILE A 99 -8.09 5.97 0.18
C ILE A 99 -8.46 5.33 1.52
N ALA A 100 -8.04 5.94 2.63
CA ALA A 100 -8.36 5.48 3.99
C ALA A 100 -9.87 5.39 4.24
N ALA A 101 -10.61 6.47 3.97
CA ALA A 101 -12.05 6.51 4.15
C ALA A 101 -12.78 5.47 3.29
N THR A 102 -12.32 5.24 2.05
CA THR A 102 -12.91 4.21 1.18
C THR A 102 -12.62 2.81 1.69
N ALA A 103 -11.36 2.52 2.07
CA ALA A 103 -10.97 1.23 2.60
C ALA A 103 -11.74 0.88 3.88
N GLU A 104 -11.88 1.85 4.80
CA GLU A 104 -12.66 1.74 6.02
C GLU A 104 -14.13 1.47 5.74
N ARG A 105 -14.75 2.26 4.83
CA ARG A 105 -16.14 2.06 4.41
C ARG A 105 -16.39 0.67 3.81
N LEU A 106 -15.40 0.10 3.13
CA LEU A 106 -15.46 -1.24 2.55
C LEU A 106 -15.08 -2.36 3.54
N GLY A 107 -14.86 -2.03 4.82
CA GLY A 107 -14.62 -2.99 5.89
C GLY A 107 -13.19 -3.53 5.95
N ALA A 108 -12.21 -2.84 5.35
CA ALA A 108 -10.80 -3.20 5.52
C ALA A 108 -10.41 -3.16 7.00
N VAL A 109 -9.46 -4.01 7.40
CA VAL A 109 -8.92 -4.04 8.77
C VAL A 109 -7.61 -3.26 8.92
N GLY A 110 -7.13 -2.69 7.81
CA GLY A 110 -5.94 -1.85 7.78
C GLY A 110 -5.60 -1.38 6.36
N LEU A 111 -4.82 -0.31 6.28
CA LEU A 111 -4.33 0.26 5.03
C LEU A 111 -2.81 0.45 5.08
N VAL A 112 -2.15 -0.01 4.02
CA VAL A 112 -0.72 0.15 3.79
C VAL A 112 -0.53 0.99 2.54
N LEU A 113 0.28 2.04 2.65
CA LEU A 113 0.56 2.96 1.55
C LEU A 113 2.05 2.95 1.22
N TYR A 114 2.39 3.05 -0.06
CA TYR A 114 3.79 3.16 -0.48
C TYR A 114 3.96 4.10 -1.68
N ALA A 115 5.17 4.64 -1.80
CA ALA A 115 5.57 5.52 -2.89
C ALA A 115 6.17 4.68 -4.04
N ASP A 116 5.41 4.45 -5.11
CA ASP A 116 5.85 3.57 -6.20
C ASP A 116 7.12 4.14 -6.90
N PRO A 117 8.19 3.33 -7.06
CA PRO A 117 9.44 3.80 -7.66
C PRO A 117 9.26 4.30 -9.09
N GLN A 118 8.21 3.88 -9.81
CA GLN A 118 7.88 4.44 -11.13
C GLN A 118 7.64 5.96 -11.08
N GLN A 119 7.12 6.48 -9.97
CA GLN A 119 6.87 7.91 -9.75
C GLN A 119 7.96 8.57 -8.88
N TYR A 120 8.46 7.86 -7.87
CA TYR A 120 9.33 8.43 -6.84
C TYR A 120 10.83 8.10 -7.00
N ALA A 121 11.17 7.14 -7.86
CA ALA A 121 12.55 6.75 -8.23
C ALA A 121 12.66 6.33 -9.71
N PRO A 122 12.23 7.17 -10.68
CA PRO A 122 12.06 6.79 -12.09
C PRO A 122 13.37 6.45 -12.80
N LEU A 123 14.52 6.86 -12.26
CA LEU A 123 15.85 6.56 -12.79
C LEU A 123 16.46 5.27 -12.22
N GLY A 124 15.73 4.53 -11.38
CA GLY A 124 16.19 3.31 -10.73
C GLY A 124 16.89 3.53 -9.39
N GLU A 125 17.17 2.43 -8.68
CA GLU A 125 17.70 2.45 -7.31
C GLU A 125 19.11 3.02 -7.18
N GLU A 126 19.90 3.04 -8.26
CA GLU A 126 21.26 3.61 -8.26
C GLU A 126 21.26 5.14 -8.31
N ALA A 127 20.16 5.73 -8.80
CA ALA A 127 20.00 7.16 -9.02
C ALA A 127 19.00 7.77 -8.02
N VAL A 128 19.20 7.50 -6.73
CA VAL A 128 18.40 8.02 -5.60
C VAL A 128 19.23 8.87 -4.64
N TYR A 129 18.59 9.49 -3.65
CA TYR A 129 19.30 10.20 -2.57
C TYR A 129 20.37 9.32 -1.91
N PRO A 130 21.59 9.83 -1.64
CA PRO A 130 22.00 11.25 -1.70
C PRO A 130 22.46 11.75 -3.07
N ASN A 131 22.53 10.89 -4.08
CA ASN A 131 23.10 11.24 -5.39
C ASN A 131 22.12 12.04 -6.26
N THR A 132 20.82 11.89 -6.03
CA THR A 132 19.75 12.62 -6.72
C THR A 132 18.68 13.07 -5.73
N VAL A 133 17.65 13.77 -6.25
CA VAL A 133 16.47 14.18 -5.48
C VAL A 133 15.44 13.06 -5.29
N TYR A 134 15.64 11.89 -5.90
CA TYR A 134 14.68 10.81 -5.88
C TYR A 134 14.70 10.00 -4.58
N MET A 135 13.56 9.41 -4.24
CA MET A 135 13.37 8.71 -2.98
C MET A 135 14.22 7.42 -2.93
N PRO A 136 14.98 7.17 -1.86
CA PRO A 136 15.73 5.92 -1.70
C PRO A 136 14.80 4.74 -1.38
N PRO A 137 15.24 3.48 -1.57
CA PRO A 137 14.42 2.28 -1.38
C PRO A 137 13.89 2.05 0.02
N SER A 138 14.54 2.62 1.04
CA SER A 138 14.06 2.59 2.43
C SER A 138 13.18 3.78 2.79
N GLY A 139 12.95 4.73 1.88
CA GLY A 139 12.14 5.92 2.11
C GLY A 139 10.65 5.58 2.17
N ALA A 140 9.96 6.14 3.16
CA ALA A 140 8.50 6.09 3.29
C ALA A 140 7.98 7.52 3.43
N ALA A 141 6.91 7.85 2.72
CA ALA A 141 6.31 9.18 2.78
C ALA A 141 5.35 9.26 3.98
N ASP A 142 5.63 10.15 4.92
CA ASP A 142 4.69 10.49 5.99
C ASP A 142 3.65 11.51 5.50
N GLY A 143 2.51 11.58 6.18
CA GLY A 143 1.49 12.58 5.90
C GLY A 143 0.13 12.27 6.52
N THR A 144 -0.63 13.32 6.77
CA THR A 144 -1.99 13.21 7.31
C THR A 144 -2.94 12.48 6.34
N VAL A 145 -3.85 11.73 6.95
CA VAL A 145 -5.03 11.09 6.33
C VAL A 145 -6.33 11.76 6.79
N PHE A 146 -6.24 12.79 7.62
CA PHE A 146 -7.39 13.55 8.08
C PHE A 146 -8.02 14.30 6.91
N LEU A 147 -9.35 14.22 6.79
CA LEU A 147 -10.12 14.77 5.66
C LEU A 147 -10.62 16.20 5.89
N ASP A 148 -10.42 16.73 7.10
CA ASP A 148 -10.85 18.07 7.50
C ASP A 148 -9.61 18.91 7.87
N ASP A 149 -9.83 20.19 8.13
CA ASP A 149 -8.77 21.14 8.44
C ASP A 149 -8.67 21.44 9.95
N GLY A 150 -7.45 21.72 10.41
CA GLY A 150 -7.18 22.15 11.78
C GLY A 150 -7.10 21.02 12.81
N ASP A 151 -7.30 21.37 14.08
CA ASP A 151 -7.32 20.39 15.19
C ASP A 151 -8.62 19.58 15.13
N PRO A 152 -8.57 18.24 14.99
CA PRO A 152 -9.75 17.39 14.93
C PRO A 152 -10.74 17.59 16.08
N LEU A 153 -10.26 18.03 17.25
CA LEU A 153 -11.05 18.13 18.47
C LEU A 153 -11.67 19.52 18.73
N THR A 154 -11.23 20.56 18.01
CA THR A 154 -11.68 21.95 18.20
C THR A 154 -12.13 22.58 16.89
N ARG A 155 -13.17 22.01 16.27
CA ARG A 155 -13.67 22.49 14.98
C ARG A 155 -14.24 23.90 15.09
N PHE A 156 -13.87 24.76 14.15
CA PHE A 156 -14.34 26.15 14.01
C PHE A 156 -13.89 27.15 15.09
N TYR A 157 -13.01 26.78 16.04
CA TYR A 157 -12.46 27.70 17.04
C TYR A 157 -11.02 27.32 17.43
N PRO A 158 -10.20 28.25 17.97
CA PRO A 158 -8.81 27.99 18.27
C PRO A 158 -8.63 26.99 19.43
N ALA A 159 -7.64 26.11 19.31
CA ALA A 159 -7.29 25.09 20.30
C ALA A 159 -6.56 25.65 21.55
N ILE A 160 -7.17 26.61 22.24
CA ILE A 160 -6.63 27.19 23.49
C ILE A 160 -6.87 26.27 24.69
N ASN A 161 -6.19 26.54 25.81
CA ASN A 161 -6.28 25.68 27.01
C ASN A 161 -7.69 25.58 27.58
N SER A 162 -8.48 26.65 27.51
CA SER A 162 -9.87 26.69 27.96
C SER A 162 -10.88 26.26 26.89
N ALA A 163 -10.42 25.91 25.69
CA ALA A 163 -11.31 25.48 24.61
C ALA A 163 -11.95 24.15 24.98
N TYR A 164 -13.25 24.04 24.72
CA TYR A 164 -13.92 22.74 24.70
C TYR A 164 -13.23 21.84 23.69
N ARG A 165 -13.03 20.57 24.03
CA ARG A 165 -12.52 19.54 23.12
C ARG A 165 -13.57 18.46 23.02
N MET A 166 -13.98 18.14 21.80
CA MET A 166 -14.93 17.04 21.62
C MET A 166 -14.26 15.70 21.95
N PRO A 167 -15.04 14.68 22.37
CA PRO A 167 -14.52 13.32 22.55
C PRO A 167 -13.91 12.78 21.24
N GLU A 168 -12.79 12.05 21.33
CA GLU A 168 -12.13 11.47 20.15
C GLU A 168 -13.05 10.53 19.35
N SER A 169 -13.98 9.85 20.01
CA SER A 169 -14.98 8.99 19.37
C SER A 169 -15.96 9.74 18.47
N GLU A 170 -16.12 11.05 18.67
CA GLU A 170 -16.94 11.93 17.83
C GLU A 170 -16.09 12.66 16.77
N ALA A 171 -14.76 12.57 16.87
CA ALA A 171 -13.86 13.11 15.87
C ALA A 171 -13.88 12.22 14.62
N SER A 172 -13.80 12.84 13.45
CA SER A 172 -13.73 12.16 12.15
C SER A 172 -12.32 11.63 11.86
N LEU A 173 -11.75 10.92 12.85
CA LEU A 173 -10.47 10.24 12.73
C LEU A 173 -10.68 8.84 12.12
N PRO A 174 -9.72 8.31 11.36
CA PRO A 174 -9.82 6.94 10.84
C PRO A 174 -9.89 5.91 11.97
N THR A 175 -10.76 4.91 11.84
CA THR A 175 -10.87 3.82 12.85
C THR A 175 -9.99 2.61 12.53
N ILE A 176 -9.44 2.54 11.31
CA ILE A 176 -8.52 1.48 10.88
C ILE A 176 -7.05 1.93 11.03
N PRO A 177 -6.11 1.02 11.35
CA PRO A 177 -4.69 1.33 11.34
C PRO A 177 -4.21 1.61 9.91
N ILE A 178 -3.46 2.71 9.75
CA ILE A 178 -2.90 3.15 8.47
C ILE A 178 -1.40 3.35 8.65
N THR A 179 -0.58 2.74 7.78
CA THR A 179 0.87 2.91 7.83
C THR A 179 1.47 3.12 6.44
N PRO A 180 2.32 4.15 6.26
CA PRO A 180 3.21 4.19 5.12
C PRO A 180 4.32 3.15 5.28
N ILE A 181 4.80 2.59 4.17
CA ILE A 181 5.97 1.73 4.12
C ILE A 181 6.88 2.12 2.96
N SER A 182 8.12 1.62 3.01
CA SER A 182 9.06 1.80 1.92
C SER A 182 8.66 0.98 0.70
N TYR A 183 9.05 1.43 -0.50
CA TYR A 183 8.78 0.64 -1.71
C TYR A 183 9.59 -0.66 -1.76
N ARG A 184 10.73 -0.73 -1.05
CA ARG A 184 11.45 -1.99 -0.83
C ARG A 184 10.57 -3.00 -0.10
N ASP A 185 9.93 -2.61 0.99
CA ASP A 185 9.06 -3.50 1.77
C ASP A 185 7.77 -3.83 0.99
N ALA A 186 7.19 -2.83 0.31
CA ALA A 186 6.03 -3.03 -0.55
C ALA A 186 6.30 -4.07 -1.65
N SER A 187 7.50 -4.06 -2.24
CA SER A 187 7.89 -5.05 -3.26
C SER A 187 7.88 -6.48 -2.71
N GLN A 188 8.24 -6.68 -1.44
CA GLN A 188 8.21 -7.99 -0.79
C GLN A 188 6.76 -8.47 -0.59
N ILE A 189 5.88 -7.56 -0.17
CA ILE A 189 4.44 -7.86 -0.02
C ILE A 189 3.83 -8.18 -1.38
N LEU A 190 4.07 -7.37 -2.40
CA LEU A 190 3.52 -7.57 -3.75
C LEU A 190 3.94 -8.92 -4.35
N ARG A 191 5.19 -9.33 -4.17
CA ARG A 191 5.65 -10.67 -4.60
C ARG A 191 4.85 -11.78 -3.94
N SER A 192 4.49 -11.65 -2.66
CA SER A 192 3.69 -12.66 -1.95
C SER A 192 2.23 -12.72 -2.41
N VAL A 193 1.65 -11.57 -2.79
CA VAL A 193 0.27 -11.47 -3.29
C VAL A 193 0.15 -12.09 -4.68
N VAL A 194 1.09 -11.79 -5.58
CA VAL A 194 1.10 -12.30 -6.96
C VAL A 194 1.22 -13.83 -6.99
N ILE A 195 2.08 -14.43 -6.15
CA ILE A 195 2.24 -15.89 -6.07
C ILE A 195 0.93 -16.58 -5.66
N ARG A 196 0.13 -15.96 -4.78
CA ARG A 196 -1.14 -16.54 -4.34
C ARG A 196 -2.19 -16.53 -5.45
N MET A 197 -2.19 -15.54 -6.33
CA MET A 197 -3.13 -15.47 -7.47
C MET A 197 -2.90 -16.60 -8.49
N PHE A 198 -1.65 -17.05 -8.67
CA PHE A 198 -1.34 -18.18 -9.56
C PHE A 198 -1.66 -19.56 -8.96
N LEU A 199 -1.65 -19.70 -7.63
CA LEU A 199 -1.87 -20.99 -6.97
C LEU A 199 -3.34 -21.38 -6.84
N PHE A 200 -4.28 -20.43 -6.97
CA PHE A 200 -5.73 -20.69 -6.89
C PHE A 200 -6.42 -20.75 -8.27
N GLY A 201 -5.68 -20.65 -9.38
CA GLY A 201 -6.22 -20.64 -10.75
C GLY A 201 -6.43 -22.02 -11.38
N GLY A 202 -6.73 -23.06 -10.60
CA GLY A 202 -6.89 -24.42 -11.11
C GLY A 202 -8.06 -25.15 -10.47
N GLU A 203 -9.26 -24.92 -11.01
CA GLU A 203 -10.35 -25.91 -11.13
C GLU A 203 -11.11 -25.65 -12.44
#